data_AF-A0A3Q9RNM7-F1
#
_entry.id   AF-A0A3Q9RNM7-F1
#
_cell.length_a   1.000
_cell.length_b   1.000
_cell.length_c   1.000
_cell.angle_alpha   90.00
_cell.angle_beta   90.00
_cell.angle_gamma   90.00
#
_symmetry.space_group_name_H-M   'P 1'
#
loop_
_entity.id
_entity.type
_entity.pdbx_description
1 polymer ?
#
loop_
_entity_poly.entity_id
_entity_poly.type
_entity_poly.pdbx_seq_one_letter_code
_entity_poly.pdbx_strand_id
1 'polypeptide(L)'
;MNREIDRLVIEKVLELSYKESDEFGLWVILEEGEDAVLFRPSENIKDAWIVLEKFDFADVKRVTGYGDDFYSVTLAVAMMDGAYNDIEVRENTAPMAICKAALKSVGVEI
;
A
#
# COMPACT_ATOMS: atom_id res chain seq x y z
N MET A 1 10.53 2.51 10.13
CA MET A 1 9.79 3.29 9.13
C MET A 1 10.48 3.18 7.79
N ASN A 2 9.86 2.48 6.83
CA ASN A 2 10.37 2.40 5.47
C ASN A 2 9.90 3.65 4.68
N ARG A 3 10.45 4.81 5.05
CA ARG A 3 9.96 6.15 4.66
C ARG A 3 9.78 6.31 3.15
N GLU A 4 10.64 5.68 2.36
CA GLU A 4 10.56 5.74 0.90
C GLU A 4 9.31 5.04 0.36
N ILE A 5 8.98 3.84 0.86
CA ILE A 5 7.78 3.12 0.46
C ILE A 5 6.54 3.91 0.84
N ASP A 6 6.48 4.41 2.09
CA ASP A 6 5.33 5.19 2.55
C ASP A 6 5.12 6.46 1.70
N ARG A 7 6.21 7.18 1.39
CA ARG A 7 6.19 8.36 0.53
C ARG A 7 5.70 8.03 -0.88
N LEU A 8 6.23 6.97 -1.49
CA LEU A 8 5.84 6.55 -2.83
C LEU A 8 4.37 6.11 -2.88
N VAL A 9 3.87 5.43 -1.85
CA VAL A 9 2.46 5.04 -1.76
C VAL A 9 1.58 6.30 -1.72
N ILE A 10 1.92 7.28 -0.90
CA ILE A 10 1.17 8.54 -0.82
C ILE A 10 1.18 9.26 -2.17
N GLU A 11 2.34 9.40 -2.80
CA GLU A 11 2.51 10.17 -4.05
C GLU A 11 1.94 9.48 -5.28
N LYS A 12 2.17 8.17 -5.42
CA LYS A 12 1.94 7.43 -6.68
C LYS A 12 0.71 6.57 -6.64
N VAL A 13 0.36 6.03 -5.47
CA VAL A 13 -0.84 5.21 -5.32
C VAL A 13 -1.99 6.09 -4.93
N LEU A 14 -1.92 6.83 -3.82
CA LEU A 14 -3.04 7.63 -3.32
C LEU A 14 -3.17 9.00 -4.00
N GLU A 15 -2.07 9.51 -4.57
CA GLU A 15 -1.99 10.83 -5.21
C GLU A 15 -2.34 11.98 -4.25
N LEU A 16 -1.98 11.82 -2.98
CA LEU A 16 -2.23 12.79 -1.91
C LEU A 16 -1.01 13.67 -1.67
N SER A 17 -1.26 14.87 -1.16
CA SER A 17 -0.20 15.75 -0.64
C SER A 17 0.19 15.35 0.78
N TYR A 18 1.46 15.51 1.13
CA TYR A 18 1.96 15.26 2.47
C TYR A 18 2.94 16.34 2.93
N LYS A 19 3.14 16.39 4.25
CA LYS A 19 4.23 17.12 4.88
C LYS A 19 5.14 16.13 5.59
N GLU A 20 6.43 16.21 5.32
CA GLU A 20 7.43 15.41 6.03
C GLU A 20 7.99 16.18 7.23
N SER A 21 8.09 15.48 8.35
CA SER A 21 8.75 15.95 9.57
C SER A 21 9.82 14.93 9.95
N ASP A 22 11.05 15.40 10.18
CA ASP A 22 12.16 14.54 10.57
C ASP A 22 11.88 13.75 11.86
N GLU A 23 11.20 14.39 12.81
CA GLU A 23 10.86 13.84 14.13
C GLU A 23 9.66 12.90 14.07
N PHE A 24 8.61 13.26 13.33
CA PHE A 24 7.31 12.57 13.42
C PHE A 24 6.99 11.66 12.22
N GLY A 25 7.53 11.94 11.03
CA GLY A 25 7.27 11.20 9.80
C GLY A 25 6.37 11.95 8.81
N LEU A 26 5.56 11.21 8.05
CA LEU A 26 4.74 11.73 6.96
C LEU A 26 3.33 12.05 7.46
N TRP A 27 2.90 13.30 7.31
CA TRP A 27 1.57 13.78 7.68
C TRP A 27 0.73 14.02 6.43
N VAL A 28 -0.45 13.40 6.40
CA VAL A 28 -1.35 13.37 5.24
C VAL A 28 -2.74 13.80 5.66
N ILE A 29 -3.43 14.57 4.83
CA ILE A 29 -4.87 14.80 4.95
C ILE A 29 -5.54 13.74 4.07
N LEU A 30 -6.25 12.79 4.68
CA LEU A 30 -6.84 11.65 3.97
C LEU A 30 -8.14 12.03 3.25
N GLU A 31 -8.94 12.91 3.86
CA GLU A 31 -10.17 13.44 3.28
C GLU A 31 -10.23 14.97 3.38
N GLU A 32 -10.92 15.61 2.43
CA GLU A 32 -11.04 17.07 2.40
C GLU A 32 -11.79 17.59 3.63
N GLY A 33 -11.14 18.51 4.37
CA GLY A 33 -11.71 19.10 5.58
C GLY A 33 -11.35 18.39 6.88
N GLU A 34 -10.59 17.28 6.81
CA GLU A 34 -10.06 16.59 7.99
C GLU A 34 -8.69 17.11 8.43
N ASP A 35 -8.34 16.82 9.69
CA ASP A 35 -7.02 17.08 10.23
C ASP A 35 -5.97 16.15 9.60
N ALA A 36 -4.75 16.66 9.45
CA ALA A 36 -3.64 15.83 9.00
C ALA A 36 -3.32 14.75 10.04
N VAL A 37 -3.15 13.52 9.58
CA VAL A 37 -2.79 12.36 10.40
C VAL A 37 -1.40 11.86 10.03
N LEU A 38 -0.72 11.28 11.03
CA LEU A 38 0.53 10.58 10.80
C LEU A 38 0.23 9.27 10.07
N PHE A 39 0.80 9.11 8.87
CA PHE A 39 0.46 8.02 7.97
C PHE A 39 1.68 7.12 7.73
N ARG A 40 1.57 5.82 8.06
CA ARG A 40 2.67 4.83 8.01
C ARG A 40 2.19 3.51 7.40
N PRO A 41 1.77 3.50 6.12
CA PRO A 41 1.08 2.36 5.52
C PRO A 41 1.96 1.10 5.40
N SER A 42 3.29 1.20 5.33
CA SER A 42 4.17 0.01 5.31
C SER A 42 4.32 -0.69 6.66
N GLU A 43 3.84 -0.10 7.76
CA GLU A 43 4.01 -0.61 9.12
C GLU A 43 2.69 -0.73 9.90
N ASN A 44 1.70 0.12 9.61
CA ASN A 44 0.41 0.15 10.27
C ASN A 44 -0.67 -0.43 9.34
N ILE A 45 -1.34 -1.50 9.78
CA ILE A 45 -2.37 -2.16 8.98
C ILE A 45 -3.59 -1.28 8.69
N LYS A 46 -3.95 -0.34 9.57
CA LYS A 46 -5.07 0.58 9.32
C LYS A 46 -4.74 1.50 8.14
N ASP A 47 -3.53 2.05 8.14
CA ASP A 47 -3.04 2.93 7.09
C ASP A 47 -2.87 2.15 5.78
N ALA A 48 -2.35 0.91 5.85
CA ALA A 48 -2.25 0.03 4.70
C ALA A 48 -3.63 -0.31 4.11
N TRP A 49 -4.66 -0.46 4.95
CA TRP A 49 -6.00 -0.79 4.49
C TRP A 49 -6.60 0.33 3.65
N ILE A 50 -6.33 1.60 3.99
CA ILE A 50 -6.72 2.76 3.16
C ILE A 50 -6.10 2.66 1.75
N VAL A 51 -4.86 2.17 1.65
CA VAL A 51 -4.20 1.92 0.36
C VAL A 51 -4.92 0.80 -0.41
N LEU A 52 -5.31 -0.27 0.30
CA LEU A 52 -6.01 -1.41 -0.28
C LEU A 52 -7.38 -1.03 -0.85
N GLU A 53 -8.11 -0.15 -0.15
CA GLU A 53 -9.45 0.33 -0.54
C GLU A 53 -9.47 1.16 -1.83
N LYS A 54 -8.31 1.56 -2.36
CA LYS A 54 -8.21 2.19 -3.69
C LYS A 54 -8.43 1.19 -4.84
N PHE A 55 -8.39 -0.11 -4.57
CA PHE A 55 -8.51 -1.17 -5.58
C PHE A 55 -9.88 -1.85 -5.51
N ASP A 56 -10.51 -2.05 -6.67
CA ASP A 56 -11.82 -2.73 -6.76
C ASP A 56 -11.77 -4.19 -6.31
N PHE A 57 -10.63 -4.85 -6.54
CA PHE A 57 -10.42 -6.25 -6.23
C PHE A 57 -9.06 -6.47 -5.58
N ALA A 58 -9.10 -6.95 -4.33
CA ALA A 58 -7.91 -7.28 -3.58
C ALA A 58 -8.13 -8.52 -2.71
N ASP A 59 -7.08 -9.31 -2.56
CA ASP A 59 -7.05 -10.48 -1.68
C ASP A 59 -5.77 -10.44 -0.84
N VAL A 60 -5.91 -10.65 0.47
CA VAL A 60 -4.81 -10.63 1.43
C VAL A 60 -4.84 -11.95 2.20
N LYS A 61 -3.82 -12.78 1.97
CA LYS A 61 -3.73 -14.11 2.56
C LYS A 61 -2.52 -14.20 3.46
N ARG A 62 -2.73 -14.63 4.71
CA ARG A 62 -1.64 -15.18 5.52
C ARG A 62 -1.40 -16.62 5.10
N VAL A 63 -0.21 -16.91 4.61
CA VAL A 63 0.21 -18.25 4.18
C VAL A 63 1.11 -18.83 5.26
N THR A 64 0.71 -19.98 5.80
CA THR A 64 1.43 -20.69 6.86
C THR A 64 1.68 -22.14 6.47
N GLY A 65 2.74 -22.76 6.99
CA GLY A 65 2.98 -24.20 6.83
C GLY A 65 3.75 -24.62 5.56
N TYR A 66 4.34 -23.67 4.83
CA TYR A 66 5.18 -23.90 3.65
C TYR A 66 6.64 -23.40 3.85
N GLY A 67 7.16 -23.50 5.08
CA GLY A 67 8.45 -22.91 5.46
C GLY A 67 8.25 -21.64 6.28
N ASP A 68 8.86 -20.53 5.86
CA ASP A 68 8.65 -19.23 6.52
C ASP A 68 7.22 -18.72 6.26
N ASP A 69 6.55 -18.28 7.32
CA ASP A 69 5.22 -17.65 7.23
C ASP A 69 5.33 -16.31 6.49
N PHE A 70 4.41 -16.05 5.55
CA PHE A 70 4.35 -14.78 4.81
C PHE A 70 2.92 -14.35 4.53
N TYR A 71 2.76 -13.11 4.09
CA TYR A 71 1.53 -12.57 3.52
C TYR A 71 1.66 -12.51 2.00
N SER A 72 0.66 -13.03 1.29
CA SER A 72 0.49 -12.86 -0.14
C SER A 72 -0.65 -11.86 -0.38
N VAL A 73 -0.38 -10.85 -1.19
CA VAL A 73 -1.39 -9.89 -1.64
C VAL A 73 -1.53 -10.01 -3.14
N THR A 74 -2.78 -10.16 -3.59
CA THR A 74 -3.15 -10.13 -4.99
C THR A 74 -4.07 -8.94 -5.25
N LEU A 75 -3.70 -8.08 -6.19
CA LEU A 75 -4.55 -6.98 -6.68
C LEU A 75 -4.92 -7.27 -8.14
N ALA A 76 -6.19 -7.11 -8.50
CA ALA A 76 -6.59 -7.14 -9.91
C ALA A 76 -6.79 -5.70 -10.40
N VAL A 77 -5.99 -5.30 -11.39
CA VAL A 77 -5.97 -3.93 -11.93
C VAL A 77 -6.64 -3.93 -13.30
N ALA A 78 -7.66 -3.09 -13.47
CA ALA A 78 -8.33 -2.93 -14.75
C ALA A 78 -7.38 -2.30 -15.79
N MET A 79 -7.34 -2.91 -16.98
CA MET A 79 -6.58 -2.42 -18.13
C MET A 79 -7.50 -1.66 -19.10
N MET A 80 -6.92 -0.82 -19.96
CA MET A 80 -7.67 0.00 -20.92
C MET A 80 -8.50 -0.81 -21.92
N ASP A 81 -8.14 -2.07 -22.17
CA ASP A 81 -8.83 -3.01 -23.05
C ASP A 81 -9.97 -3.77 -22.36
N GLY A 82 -10.23 -3.48 -21.08
CA GLY A 82 -11.27 -4.15 -20.27
C GLY A 82 -10.83 -5.49 -19.68
N ALA A 83 -9.59 -5.93 -19.89
CA ALA A 83 -9.02 -7.06 -19.16
C ALA A 83 -8.52 -6.64 -17.76
N TYR A 84 -8.18 -7.63 -16.94
CA TYR A 84 -7.54 -7.41 -15.64
C TYR A 84 -6.14 -8.01 -15.64
N ASN A 85 -5.21 -7.30 -15.00
CA ASN A 85 -3.89 -7.82 -14.69
C ASN A 85 -3.78 -8.11 -13.21
N ASP A 86 -3.38 -9.33 -12.87
CA ASP A 86 -3.19 -9.75 -11.49
C ASP A 86 -1.77 -9.47 -11.02
N ILE A 87 -1.67 -8.78 -9.89
CA ILE A 87 -0.41 -8.41 -9.27
C ILE A 87 -0.29 -9.16 -7.96
N GLU A 88 0.63 -10.12 -7.93
CA GLU A 88 0.98 -10.84 -6.70
C GLU A 88 2.30 -10.28 -6.11
N VAL A 89 2.28 -10.04 -4.80
CA VAL A 89 3.46 -9.73 -3.97
C VAL A 89 3.43 -10.56 -2.69
N ARG A 90 4.61 -10.94 -2.20
CA ARG A 90 4.78 -11.68 -0.95
C ARG A 90 5.75 -10.95 -0.03
N GLU A 91 5.34 -10.79 1.23
CA GLU A 91 6.15 -10.11 2.26
C GLU A 91 5.88 -10.68 3.65
N ASN A 92 6.79 -10.41 4.59
CA ASN A 92 6.69 -10.95 5.95
C ASN A 92 5.59 -10.27 6.80
N THR A 93 5.10 -9.11 6.37
CA THR A 93 4.00 -8.39 7.04
C THR A 93 2.92 -8.00 6.03
N ALA A 94 1.65 -8.01 6.47
CA ALA A 94 0.54 -7.58 5.64
C ALA A 94 0.67 -6.13 5.15
N PRO A 95 1.01 -5.14 5.99
CA PRO A 95 1.15 -3.75 5.56
C PRO A 95 2.19 -3.59 4.43
N MET A 96 3.34 -4.26 4.56
CA MET A 96 4.38 -4.21 3.53
C MET A 96 3.94 -4.88 2.22
N ALA A 97 3.28 -6.04 2.31
CA ALA A 97 2.75 -6.74 1.14
C ALA A 97 1.75 -5.88 0.36
N ILE A 98 0.85 -5.19 1.08
CA ILE A 98 -0.15 -4.30 0.50
C ILE A 98 0.54 -3.12 -0.22
N CYS A 99 1.44 -2.42 0.47
CA CYS A 99 2.14 -1.26 -0.10
C CYS A 99 2.93 -1.63 -1.36
N LYS A 100 3.67 -2.75 -1.33
CA LYS A 100 4.44 -3.19 -2.50
C LYS A 100 3.57 -3.64 -3.66
N ALA A 101 2.47 -4.35 -3.39
CA ALA A 101 1.51 -4.72 -4.44
C ALA A 101 0.90 -3.47 -5.10
N ALA A 102 0.50 -2.49 -4.28
CA ALA A 102 -0.05 -1.24 -4.75
C ALA A 102 0.94 -0.44 -5.59
N LEU A 103 2.21 -0.36 -5.18
CA LEU A 103 3.26 0.32 -5.96
C LEU A 103 3.54 -0.38 -7.29
N LYS A 104 3.61 -1.71 -7.29
CA LYS A 104 3.75 -2.52 -8.50
C LYS A 104 2.58 -2.30 -9.47
N SER A 105 1.38 -2.03 -8.97
CA SER A 105 0.19 -1.71 -9.78
C SER A 105 0.30 -0.42 -10.59
N VAL A 106 1.07 0.53 -10.10
CA VAL A 106 1.35 1.80 -10.78
C VAL A 106 2.73 1.81 -11.46
N GLY A 107 3.33 0.63 -11.64
CA GLY A 107 4.59 0.45 -12.36
C GLY A 107 5.86 0.82 -11.57
N VAL A 108 5.77 0.89 -10.23
CA VAL A 108 6.93 1.15 -9.36
C VAL A 108 7.48 -0.17 -8.84
N GLU A 109 8.74 -0.48 -9.17
CA GLU A 109 9.46 -1.66 -8.68
C GLU A 109 10.38 -1.29 -7.49
N ILE A 110 10.29 -2.06 -6.40
CA ILE A 110 11.05 -1.85 -5.13
C ILE A 110 11.56 -3.18 -4.59
#